data_AF-A0AA88JU24-F1
#
_entry.id   AF-A0AA88JU24-F1
#
_cell.length_a   1.000
_cell.length_b   1.000
_cell.length_c   1.000
_cell.angle_alpha   90.00
_cell.angle_beta   90.00
_cell.angle_gamma   90.00
#
_symmetry.space_group_name_H-M   'P 1'
#
loop_
_entity.id
_entity.type
_entity.pdbx_description
1 polymer ?
#
loop_
_entity_poly.entity_id
_entity_poly.type
_entity_poly.pdbx_seq_one_letter_code
_entity_poly.pdbx_strand_id
1 'polypeptide(L)' 'MKVKLLVGLSGNEYSLSPGDDRDFEDDEAGRLIDAGYAVKVGELAAAATTKRKGKANVVSSEGDGTNE' A
#
# COMPACT_ATOMS: atom_id res chain seq x y z
N MET A 1 -0.28 12.05 -9.55
CA MET A 1 -0.68 11.13 -10.63
C MET A 1 -1.16 9.80 -10.09
N LYS A 2 -2.36 9.38 -10.52
CA LYS A 2 -2.98 8.14 -10.09
C LYS A 2 -2.41 6.91 -10.79
N VAL A 3 -1.94 5.96 -10.00
CA VAL A 3 -1.43 4.66 -10.47
C VAL A 3 -2.06 3.52 -9.68
N LYS A 4 -2.19 2.37 -10.32
CA LYS A 4 -2.57 1.10 -9.73
C LYS A 4 -1.32 0.31 -9.44
N LEU A 5 -1.09 -0.02 -8.18
CA LEU A 5 0.04 -0.86 -7.80
C LEU A 5 -0.20 -2.29 -8.27
N LEU A 6 0.83 -2.93 -8.80
CA LEU A 6 0.84 -4.35 -9.15
C LEU A 6 1.47 -5.20 -8.04
N VAL A 7 2.13 -4.55 -7.09
CA VAL A 7 2.80 -5.17 -5.94
C VAL A 7 2.24 -4.63 -4.63
N GLY A 8 2.44 -5.38 -3.55
CA GLY A 8 2.10 -4.92 -2.21
C GLY A 8 3.19 -3.99 -1.70
N LEU A 9 2.83 -2.79 -1.28
CA LEU A 9 3.72 -1.84 -0.64
C LEU A 9 3.25 -1.62 0.80
N SER A 10 3.98 -2.19 1.75
CA SER A 10 3.71 -2.01 3.17
C SER A 10 4.83 -1.20 3.81
N GLY A 11 4.49 -0.03 4.33
CA GLY A 11 5.35 0.86 5.10
C GLY A 11 4.66 1.31 6.40
N ASN A 12 5.33 2.15 7.18
CA ASN A 12 4.81 2.66 8.45
C ASN A 12 3.49 3.45 8.27
N GLU A 13 3.43 4.24 7.20
CA GLU A 13 2.34 5.18 6.93
C GLU A 13 1.22 4.58 6.05
N TYR A 14 1.50 3.48 5.33
CA TYR A 14 0.56 2.91 4.37
C TYR A 14 0.79 1.42 4.14
N SER A 15 -0.31 0.68 3.99
CA SER A 15 -0.29 -0.69 3.50
C SER A 15 -1.18 -0.78 2.28
N LEU A 16 -0.53 -0.90 1.13
CA LEU A 16 -1.15 -0.99 -0.18
C LEU A 16 -0.98 -2.41 -0.69
N SER A 17 -2.05 -2.99 -1.18
CA SER A 17 -2.07 -4.32 -1.75
C SER A 17 -1.81 -4.27 -3.27
N PRO A 18 -1.35 -5.38 -3.86
CA PRO A 18 -1.41 -5.56 -5.30
C PRO A 18 -2.83 -5.30 -5.80
N GLY A 19 -2.98 -4.34 -6.71
CA GLY A 19 -4.22 -3.91 -7.31
C GLY A 19 -4.84 -2.65 -6.69
N ASP A 20 -4.23 -2.06 -5.66
CA ASP A 20 -4.72 -0.82 -5.07
C ASP A 20 -4.35 0.40 -5.91
N ASP A 21 -5.31 1.33 -6.05
CA ASP A 21 -5.12 2.60 -6.74
C ASP A 21 -4.75 3.71 -5.75
N ARG A 22 -3.69 4.46 -6.05
CA ARG A 22 -3.25 5.60 -5.23
C ARG A 22 -2.67 6.72 -6.07
N ASP A 23 -2.80 7.95 -5.58
CA ASP A 23 -2.13 9.10 -6.16
C ASP A 23 -0.72 9.24 -5.59
N PHE A 24 0.27 9.27 -6.47
CA PHE A 24 1.69 9.47 -6.17
C PHE A 24 2.20 10.70 -6.91
N GLU A 25 3.28 11.32 -6.41
CA GLU A 25 3.95 12.41 -7.14
C GLU A 25 4.42 11.92 -8.52
N ASP A 26 4.43 12.79 -9.53
CA ASP A 26 4.69 12.38 -10.92
C ASP A 26 6.05 11.69 -11.10
N ASP A 27 7.07 12.16 -10.37
CA ASP A 27 8.40 11.55 -10.34
C ASP A 27 8.39 10.14 -9.75
N GLU A 28 7.67 9.93 -8.64
CA GLU A 28 7.58 8.64 -7.97
C GLU A 28 6.71 7.66 -8.77
N ALA A 29 5.57 8.13 -9.28
CA ALA A 29 4.70 7.38 -10.17
C ALA A 29 5.45 6.92 -11.43
N GLY A 30 6.27 7.79 -12.01
CA GLY A 30 7.13 7.46 -13.15
C GLY A 30 8.09 6.31 -12.84
N ARG A 31 8.79 6.38 -11.70
CA ARG A 31 9.69 5.30 -11.26
C ARG A 31 8.96 3.98 -11.03
N LEU A 32 7.80 4.01 -10.40
CA LEU A 32 6.99 2.81 -10.13
C LEU A 32 6.50 2.15 -11.41
N ILE A 33 6.14 2.94 -12.43
CA ILE A 33 5.73 2.42 -13.74
C ILE A 33 6.92 1.86 -14.52
N ASP A 34 8.04 2.61 -14.56
CA ASP A 34 9.26 2.20 -15.28
C ASP A 34 9.84 0.89 -14.73
N ALA A 35 9.80 0.73 -13.41
CA ALA A 35 10.19 -0.51 -12.74
C ALA A 35 9.17 -1.65 -12.87
N GLY A 36 7.99 -1.40 -13.47
CA GLY A 36 6.92 -2.40 -13.63
C GLY A 36 6.15 -2.73 -12.35
N TYR A 37 6.24 -1.89 -11.32
CA TYR A 37 5.52 -2.05 -10.05
C TYR A 37 4.13 -1.43 -10.05
N ALA A 38 3.83 -0.53 -10.99
CA ALA A 38 2.54 0.13 -11.10
C ALA A 38 2.13 0.38 -12.55
N VAL A 39 0.85 0.70 -12.75
CA VAL A 39 0.29 1.10 -14.05
C VAL A 39 -0.51 2.40 -13.92
N LYS A 40 -0.40 3.31 -14.90
CA LYS A 40 -1.16 4.56 -14.90
C LYS A 40 -2.67 4.28 -14.98
N VAL A 41 -3.43 4.84 -14.04
CA VAL A 41 -4.90 4.74 -14.03
C VAL A 41 -5.46 6.07 -14.54
N GLY A 42 -6.09 6.05 -15.72
CA GLY A 42 -6.82 7.20 -16.22
C GLY A 42 -8.08 7.48 -15.38
N GLU A 43 -8.55 8.72 -15.39
CA GLU A 43 -9.71 9.24 -14.62
C GLU A 43 -10.98 8.37 -14.71
N LEU A 44 -11.12 7.52 -15.73
CA LEU A 44 -12.29 6.68 -15.98
C LEU A 44 -12.27 5.28 -15.33
N ALA A 45 -11.19 4.86 -14.67
CA ALA A 45 -11.03 3.46 -14.22
C ALA A 45 -10.94 3.25 -12.70
N ALA A 46 -11.37 4.21 -11.87
CA ALA A 46 -11.39 4.05 -10.41
C ALA A 46 -12.69 3.42 -9.91
N ALA A 47 -12.97 2.18 -10.33
CA ALA A 47 -14.07 1.38 -9.80
C ALA A 47 -13.55 0.01 -9.35
N ALA A 48 -12.81 -0.02 -8.24
CA ALA A 48 -12.65 -1.23 -7.44
C ALA A 48 -12.41 -0.86 -5.98
N THR A 49 -13.51 -0.61 -5.28
CA THR A 49 -13.58 -0.88 -3.85
C THR A 49 -13.19 -2.35 -3.61
N THR A 50 -12.48 -2.67 -2.52
CA THR A 50 -12.81 -3.75 -1.57
C THR A 50 -11.64 -4.02 -0.60
N LYS A 51 -11.71 -3.35 0.54
CA LYS A 51 -11.64 -3.93 1.89
C LYS A 51 -11.37 -5.46 1.90
N ARG A 52 -10.14 -5.89 2.17
CA ARG A 52 -9.89 -7.25 2.68
C ARG A 52 -9.33 -7.19 4.09
N LYS A 53 -10.23 -7.46 5.04
CA LYS A 53 -9.95 -7.95 6.40
C LYS A 53 -8.88 -9.05 6.31
N GLY A 54 -7.68 -8.78 6.80
CA GLY A 54 -6.57 -9.73 6.84
C GLY A 54 -5.72 -9.52 8.08
N LYS A 55 -6.23 -10.01 9.22
CA LYS A 55 -5.52 -10.33 10.47
C LYS A 55 -4.28 -9.48 10.78
N ALA A 56 -4.50 -8.43 11.57
CA ALA A 56 -3.43 -7.89 12.40
C ALA A 56 -2.99 -8.97 13.39
N ASN A 57 -1.97 -9.76 13.05
CA ASN A 57 -1.19 -10.47 14.06
C ASN A 57 -0.24 -9.44 14.67
N VAL A 58 -0.80 -8.52 15.47
CA VAL A 58 0.00 -7.68 16.34
C VAL A 58 0.41 -8.56 17.52
N VAL A 59 1.71 -8.82 17.62
CA VAL A 59 2.27 -9.37 18.86
C VAL A 59 2.29 -8.20 19.83
N SER A 60 1.28 -8.12 20.71
CA SER A 60 1.44 -7.39 21.96
C SER A 60 2.52 -8.13 22.73
N SER A 61 3.77 -7.71 22.62
CA SER A 61 4.75 -8.04 23.64
C SER A 61 4.35 -7.24 24.88
N GLU A 62 3.56 -7.87 25.75
CA GLU A 62 3.50 -7.54 27.16
C GLU A 62 4.94 -7.58 27.68
N GLY A 63 5.57 -6.41 27.74
CA GLY A 63 6.78 -6.19 28.52
C GLY A 63 6.38 -6.11 29.98
N ASP A 64 6.06 -7.26 30.59
CA ASP A 64 6.13 -7.42 32.03
C ASP A 64 7.62 -7.38 32.40
N GLY A 65 8.01 -6.30 33.07
CA GLY A 65 9.41 -5.98 33.27
C GLY A 65 9.60 -4.86 34.27
N THR A 66 9.10 -5.03 35.49
CA THR A 66 9.64 -4.33 36.66
C THR A 66 9.96 -5.34 37.74
N ASN A 67 11.21 -5.81 37.68
CA ASN A 67 11.93 -6.36 38.82
C ASN A 67 12.79 -5.22 39.38
N GLU A 68 12.41 -4.65 40.52
CA GLU A 68 13.21 -4.42 41.75
C GLU A 68 12.41 -3.62 42.78
#